data_AF-A0A965HVB9-F1
#
_entry.id   AF-A0A965HVB9-F1
#
_cell.length_a   1.000
_cell.length_b   1.000
_cell.length_c   1.000
_cell.angle_alpha   90.00
_cell.angle_beta   90.00
_cell.angle_gamma   90.00
#
_symmetry.space_group_name_H-M   'P 1'
#
loop_
_entity.id
_entity.type
_entity.pdbx_description
1 polymer ?
#
loop_
_entity_poly.entity_id
_entity_poly.type
_entity_poly.pdbx_seq_one_letter_code
_entity_poly.pdbx_strand_id
1 'polypeptide(L)'
;SFRAIGAAWLLACTGGAAEEAAKPSTFDTESIRFFENEIRPILAENCLDCHSGTKAKLGLQLNHRRGWIKGSDYRPVVNLENPAESLVLHAISHTPGKKVKSMPYEKEKISDESIAKISRWIEMGLPWPETPGEAEEDPRNHWSFQPVKPPTIPEGVHPIDYLIGEAQKNTGVARAEKADRATLYRRAHLALLGLPPKFGELSAFVADSRPDAEAWHALLKKLMKSPHYGERWARLWMDVARYSDTKGYEAGGRERRFMHSYTYRDWLIQSFNEDMPYDQFLRYQLAAEQLVDWNKPEKKHLAAMGFLSLSKNGRSELIIDDRIDTTFRGMMALTVACARCHDHKSDPIPTRDYYSLYSVFSNSLEVGTPTIGEPKSGP
;
A
#
# COMPACT_ATOMS: atom_id res chain seq x y z
N SER A 1 19.31 -0.04 0.88
CA SER A 1 19.60 -0.80 2.11
C SER A 1 18.38 -0.75 3.02
N PHE A 2 18.14 -1.78 3.85
CA PHE A 2 17.03 -1.82 4.82
C PHE A 2 17.22 -0.76 5.90
N ARG A 3 16.79 0.46 5.60
CA ARG A 3 16.76 1.59 6.52
C ARG A 3 15.51 2.41 6.25
N ALA A 4 14.34 1.87 6.62
CA ALA A 4 13.19 2.62 7.07
C ALA A 4 12.03 1.66 7.34
N ILE A 5 11.36 1.87 8.47
CA ILE A 5 9.93 1.69 8.77
C ILE A 5 9.78 1.04 10.14
N GLY A 6 9.13 1.77 11.04
CA GLY A 6 8.65 1.24 12.31
C GLY A 6 8.47 2.31 13.38
N ALA A 7 7.30 2.97 13.37
CA ALA A 7 6.32 2.97 14.46
C ALA A 7 5.56 4.30 14.54
N ALA A 8 4.28 4.23 14.17
CA ALA A 8 3.27 5.23 14.47
C ALA A 8 2.76 5.04 15.91
N TRP A 9 2.48 6.14 16.61
CA TRP A 9 1.54 6.19 17.73
C TRP A 9 0.64 7.41 17.61
N LEU A 10 -0.66 7.16 17.79
CA LEU A 10 -1.76 8.10 17.74
C LEU A 10 -1.65 9.19 18.80
N LEU A 11 -1.93 10.44 18.40
CA LEU A 11 -2.61 11.39 19.29
C LEU A 11 -3.55 12.28 18.47
N ALA A 12 -4.75 12.45 19.02
CA ALA A 12 -5.91 13.07 18.41
C ALA A 12 -5.67 14.56 18.10
N CYS A 13 -5.87 14.94 16.84
CA CYS A 13 -6.02 16.34 16.45
C CYS A 13 -7.51 16.65 16.28
N THR A 14 -8.00 17.54 17.14
CA THR A 14 -9.21 18.30 16.91
C THR A 14 -9.06 19.07 15.60
N GLY A 15 -9.95 18.80 14.65
CA GLY A 15 -9.91 19.34 13.31
C GLY A 15 -10.10 20.86 13.29
N GLY A 16 -9.08 21.56 12.81
CA GLY A 16 -9.25 22.83 12.11
C GLY A 16 -9.22 22.52 10.63
N ALA A 17 -10.39 22.38 10.00
CA ALA A 17 -10.49 22.36 8.55
C ALA A 17 -10.08 23.75 8.06
N ALA A 18 -8.94 23.84 7.38
CA ALA A 18 -8.66 24.97 6.52
C ALA A 18 -9.72 24.91 5.41
N GLU A 19 -10.60 25.90 5.41
CA GLU A 19 -11.63 26.08 4.39
C GLU A 19 -10.91 26.47 3.09
N GLU A 20 -10.56 25.45 2.31
CA GLU A 20 -10.01 25.60 0.97
C GLU A 20 -11.12 26.21 0.11
N ALA A 21 -10.97 27.49 -0.23
CA ALA A 21 -11.95 28.24 -0.99
C ALA A 21 -12.30 27.47 -2.28
N ALA A 22 -13.55 27.01 -2.36
CA ALA A 22 -14.07 26.29 -3.50
C ALA A 22 -13.81 27.08 -4.78
N LYS A 23 -13.20 26.44 -5.79
CA LYS A 23 -13.11 27.02 -7.12
C LYS A 23 -14.52 27.36 -7.61
N PRO A 24 -14.71 28.50 -8.29
CA PRO A 24 -16.03 28.87 -8.79
C PRO A 24 -16.50 27.80 -9.78
N SER A 25 -17.65 27.21 -9.49
CA SER A 25 -18.30 26.23 -10.37
C SER A 25 -18.43 26.82 -11.77
N THR A 26 -18.18 25.99 -12.78
CA THR A 26 -18.43 26.32 -14.19
C THR A 26 -19.91 26.58 -14.53
N PHE A 27 -20.83 26.36 -13.59
CA PHE A 27 -22.27 26.62 -13.72
C PHE A 27 -22.73 27.76 -12.81
N ASP A 28 -23.75 28.49 -13.24
CA ASP A 28 -24.33 29.56 -12.44
C ASP A 28 -25.02 29.03 -11.16
N THR A 29 -25.14 29.89 -10.16
CA THR A 29 -25.68 29.52 -8.84
C THR A 29 -27.12 29.01 -8.90
N GLU A 30 -27.93 29.47 -9.84
CA GLU A 30 -29.33 29.04 -9.96
C GLU A 30 -29.41 27.61 -10.50
N SER A 31 -28.59 27.28 -11.50
CA SER A 31 -28.44 25.92 -12.03
C SER A 31 -27.96 24.93 -10.98
N ILE A 32 -27.02 25.33 -10.12
CA ILE A 32 -26.56 24.48 -8.99
C ILE A 32 -27.66 24.30 -7.94
N ARG A 33 -28.39 25.37 -7.59
CA ARG A 33 -29.52 25.28 -6.66
C ARG A 33 -30.63 24.36 -7.19
N PHE A 34 -30.90 24.40 -8.49
CA PHE A 34 -31.84 23.49 -9.13
C PHE A 34 -31.39 22.03 -8.98
N PHE A 35 -30.11 21.74 -9.22
CA PHE A 35 -29.58 20.39 -8.99
C PHE A 35 -29.73 19.93 -7.54
N GLU A 36 -29.33 20.75 -6.57
CA GLU A 36 -29.38 20.41 -5.14
C GLU A 36 -30.80 20.15 -4.64
N ASN A 37 -31.75 20.99 -5.03
CA ASN A 37 -33.12 20.92 -4.51
C ASN A 37 -34.01 19.96 -5.29
N GLU A 38 -33.82 19.87 -6.61
CA GLU A 38 -34.76 19.15 -7.49
C GLU A 38 -34.21 17.82 -7.99
N ILE A 39 -32.89 17.70 -8.18
CA ILE A 39 -32.29 16.51 -8.84
C ILE A 39 -31.64 15.58 -7.84
N ARG A 40 -30.83 16.09 -6.90
CA ARG A 40 -30.11 15.28 -5.92
C ARG A 40 -31.04 14.37 -5.11
N PRO A 41 -32.23 14.80 -4.64
CA PRO A 41 -33.16 13.91 -3.95
C PRO A 41 -33.67 12.77 -4.84
N ILE A 42 -34.00 13.07 -6.11
CA ILE A 42 -34.47 12.05 -7.07
C ILE A 42 -33.40 10.98 -7.28
N LEU A 43 -32.14 11.40 -7.48
CA LEU A 43 -31.03 10.47 -7.67
C LEU A 43 -30.80 9.60 -6.43
N ALA A 44 -30.79 10.21 -5.25
CA ALA A 44 -30.57 9.52 -3.99
C ALA A 44 -31.64 8.44 -3.76
N GLU A 45 -32.90 8.75 -4.01
CA GLU A 45 -34.02 7.84 -3.79
C GLU A 45 -34.13 6.73 -4.85
N ASN A 46 -33.82 7.03 -6.11
CA ASN A 46 -34.16 6.15 -7.23
C ASN A 46 -32.97 5.51 -7.94
N CYS A 47 -31.74 6.03 -7.73
CA CYS A 47 -30.59 5.68 -8.57
C CYS A 47 -29.37 5.23 -7.76
N LEU A 48 -28.99 5.95 -6.71
CA LEU A 48 -27.66 5.83 -6.11
C LEU A 48 -27.42 4.50 -5.38
N ASP A 49 -28.47 3.82 -4.90
CA ASP A 49 -28.34 2.48 -4.28
C ASP A 49 -27.64 1.46 -5.17
N CYS A 50 -27.82 1.57 -6.49
CA CYS A 50 -27.28 0.62 -7.47
C CYS A 50 -26.27 1.25 -8.42
N HIS A 51 -26.25 2.57 -8.57
CA HIS A 51 -25.42 3.30 -9.54
C HIS A 51 -24.45 4.26 -8.85
N SER A 52 -23.88 3.84 -7.71
CA SER A 52 -22.79 4.55 -7.05
C SER A 52 -21.75 3.58 -6.47
N GLY A 53 -20.51 4.05 -6.35
CA GLY A 53 -19.42 3.33 -5.69
C GLY A 53 -18.93 2.09 -6.44
N THR A 54 -18.17 1.24 -5.74
CA THR A 54 -17.44 0.10 -6.36
C THR A 54 -18.35 -1.05 -6.84
N LYS A 55 -19.64 -1.02 -6.52
CA LYS A 55 -20.64 -2.02 -6.94
C LYS A 55 -21.65 -1.46 -7.95
N ALA A 56 -21.37 -0.30 -8.54
CA ALA A 56 -22.25 0.33 -9.51
C ALA A 56 -22.59 -0.63 -10.66
N LYS A 57 -23.87 -0.84 -10.92
CA LYS A 57 -24.36 -1.74 -11.97
C LYS A 57 -23.94 -1.21 -13.34
N LEU A 58 -23.38 -2.10 -14.17
CA LEU A 58 -22.89 -1.78 -15.52
C LEU A 58 -21.80 -0.69 -15.55
N GLY A 59 -21.09 -0.49 -14.43
CA GLY A 59 -20.07 0.54 -14.27
C GLY A 59 -20.61 1.98 -14.34
N LEU A 60 -21.93 2.15 -14.31
CA LEU A 60 -22.58 3.45 -14.43
C LEU A 60 -22.60 4.17 -13.08
N GLN A 61 -21.78 5.22 -12.96
CA GLN A 61 -21.70 6.10 -11.80
C GLN A 61 -22.62 7.32 -11.99
N LEU A 62 -23.61 7.49 -11.11
CA LEU A 62 -24.57 8.60 -11.16
C LEU A 62 -24.43 9.56 -9.96
N ASN A 63 -23.46 9.32 -9.07
CA ASN A 63 -23.19 10.13 -7.89
C ASN A 63 -22.21 11.30 -8.12
N HIS A 64 -21.73 11.51 -9.35
CA HIS A 64 -20.89 12.66 -9.73
C HIS A 64 -21.04 12.95 -11.24
N ARG A 65 -20.87 14.22 -11.66
CA ARG A 65 -21.09 14.66 -13.06
C ARG A 65 -20.29 13.87 -14.10
N ARG A 66 -19.02 13.59 -13.80
CA ARG A 66 -18.13 12.85 -14.73
C ARG A 66 -18.66 11.46 -15.05
N GLY A 67 -19.34 10.80 -14.11
CA GLY A 67 -19.95 9.50 -14.32
C GLY A 67 -21.09 9.55 -15.35
N TRP A 68 -21.93 10.58 -15.28
CA TRP A 68 -22.98 10.84 -16.28
C TRP A 68 -22.42 11.08 -17.68
N ILE A 69 -21.31 11.81 -17.79
CA ILE A 69 -20.64 12.10 -19.07
C ILE A 69 -19.94 10.86 -19.63
N LYS A 70 -19.23 10.10 -18.78
CA LYS A 70 -18.55 8.86 -19.18
C LYS A 70 -19.57 7.82 -19.67
N GLY A 71 -20.69 7.69 -18.98
CA GLY A 71 -21.69 6.67 -19.24
C GLY A 71 -21.38 5.32 -18.59
N SER A 72 -22.03 4.27 -19.10
CA SER A 72 -21.81 2.90 -18.64
C SER A 72 -20.56 2.28 -19.28
N ASP A 73 -20.15 1.10 -18.82
CA ASP A 73 -19.02 0.36 -19.40
C ASP A 73 -19.19 0.01 -20.88
N TYR A 74 -20.43 0.07 -21.40
CA TYR A 74 -20.77 -0.36 -22.75
C TYR A 74 -21.07 0.80 -23.71
N ARG A 75 -21.64 1.90 -23.20
CA ARG A 75 -22.12 3.03 -24.01
C ARG A 75 -22.45 4.27 -23.17
N PRO A 76 -22.44 5.46 -23.80
CA PRO A 76 -22.99 6.68 -23.21
C PRO A 76 -24.44 6.51 -22.76
N VAL A 77 -24.82 7.17 -21.68
CA VAL A 77 -26.22 7.19 -21.19
C VAL A 77 -26.92 8.54 -21.38
N VAL A 78 -26.13 9.60 -21.57
CA VAL A 78 -26.60 10.97 -21.86
C VAL A 78 -26.06 11.38 -23.22
N ASN A 79 -26.89 12.05 -24.00
CA ASN A 79 -26.51 12.76 -25.20
C ASN A 79 -26.71 14.26 -24.95
N LEU A 80 -25.62 15.02 -24.80
CA LEU A 80 -25.71 16.47 -24.54
C LEU A 80 -26.01 17.29 -25.81
N GLU A 81 -25.75 16.74 -27.00
CA GLU A 81 -26.11 17.39 -28.27
C GLU A 81 -27.60 17.24 -28.57
N ASN A 82 -28.18 16.10 -28.19
CA ASN A 82 -29.61 15.84 -28.30
C ASN A 82 -30.16 15.21 -26.99
N PRO A 83 -30.45 16.04 -25.97
CA PRO A 83 -30.92 15.59 -24.66
C PRO A 83 -32.07 14.60 -24.69
N ALA A 84 -33.05 14.81 -25.59
CA ALA A 84 -34.24 13.97 -25.71
C ALA A 84 -33.95 12.52 -26.15
N GLU A 85 -32.80 12.28 -26.79
CA GLU A 85 -32.33 10.94 -27.18
C GLU A 85 -31.46 10.27 -26.10
N SER A 86 -31.26 10.92 -24.95
CA SER A 86 -30.51 10.35 -23.84
C SER A 86 -31.11 9.03 -23.40
N LEU A 87 -30.30 7.98 -23.43
CA LEU A 87 -30.71 6.62 -23.10
C LEU A 87 -31.30 6.52 -21.69
N VAL A 88 -30.77 7.30 -20.75
CA VAL A 88 -31.28 7.37 -19.37
C VAL A 88 -32.74 7.83 -19.33
N LEU A 89 -33.15 8.78 -20.19
CA LEU A 89 -34.54 9.24 -20.27
C LEU A 89 -35.47 8.14 -20.79
N HIS A 90 -35.03 7.37 -21.78
CA HIS A 90 -35.78 6.20 -22.25
C HIS A 90 -35.91 5.11 -21.19
N ALA A 91 -34.87 4.89 -20.38
CA ALA A 91 -34.86 3.89 -19.31
C ALA A 91 -35.84 4.26 -18.19
N ILE A 92 -35.78 5.50 -17.69
CA ILE A 92 -36.65 5.98 -16.59
C ILE A 92 -38.09 6.24 -17.06
N SER A 93 -38.30 6.49 -18.36
CA SER A 93 -39.64 6.66 -18.93
C SER A 93 -40.31 5.35 -19.33
N HIS A 94 -39.61 4.21 -19.22
CA HIS A 94 -40.07 2.89 -19.66
C HIS A 94 -40.54 2.90 -21.12
N THR A 95 -39.81 3.59 -22.00
CA THR A 95 -40.21 3.78 -23.40
C THR A 95 -40.21 2.45 -24.17
N PRO A 96 -41.36 1.99 -24.72
CA PRO A 96 -41.44 0.73 -25.45
C PRO A 96 -40.54 0.71 -26.70
N GLY A 97 -39.98 -0.45 -27.02
CA GLY A 97 -39.22 -0.67 -28.27
C GLY A 97 -37.79 -0.10 -28.27
N LYS A 98 -37.34 0.55 -27.20
CA LYS A 98 -35.94 0.98 -27.04
C LYS A 98 -35.08 -0.18 -26.51
N LYS A 99 -33.84 -0.32 -27.00
CA LYS A 99 -32.87 -1.34 -26.56
C LYS A 99 -32.25 -0.98 -25.20
N VAL A 100 -33.07 -0.70 -24.18
CA VAL A 100 -32.65 -0.41 -22.81
C VAL A 100 -33.65 -1.02 -21.84
N LYS A 101 -33.17 -1.54 -20.71
CA LYS A 101 -34.05 -2.04 -19.65
C LYS A 101 -34.71 -0.86 -18.94
N SER A 102 -35.99 -1.01 -18.58
CA SER A 102 -36.69 -0.05 -17.74
C SER A 102 -36.00 0.10 -16.38
N MET A 103 -35.94 1.34 -15.90
CA MET A 103 -35.39 1.70 -14.60
C MET A 103 -36.38 2.56 -13.82
N PRO A 104 -36.42 2.45 -12.48
CA PRO A 104 -35.66 1.52 -11.65
C PRO A 104 -36.05 0.04 -11.90
N TYR A 105 -35.07 -0.87 -11.86
CA TYR A 105 -35.25 -2.25 -12.31
C TYR A 105 -36.29 -3.00 -11.47
N GLU A 106 -37.26 -3.64 -12.13
CA GLU A 106 -38.39 -4.35 -11.47
C GLU A 106 -39.19 -3.48 -10.49
N LYS A 107 -39.16 -2.15 -10.66
CA LYS A 107 -39.98 -1.19 -9.92
C LYS A 107 -40.86 -0.38 -10.88
N GLU A 108 -41.83 0.32 -10.30
CA GLU A 108 -42.65 1.27 -11.04
C GLU A 108 -41.81 2.40 -11.63
N LYS A 109 -42.33 2.98 -12.71
CA LYS A 109 -41.79 4.19 -13.34
C LYS A 109 -41.78 5.32 -12.32
N ILE A 110 -40.68 6.08 -12.24
CA ILE A 110 -40.65 7.31 -11.43
C ILE A 110 -41.67 8.32 -11.96
N SER A 111 -42.06 9.30 -11.14
CA SER A 111 -43.08 10.27 -11.51
C SER A 111 -42.69 11.05 -12.79
N ASP A 112 -43.69 11.38 -13.61
CA ASP A 112 -43.48 12.18 -14.83
C ASP A 112 -42.84 13.54 -14.52
N GLU A 113 -43.15 14.11 -13.35
CA GLU A 113 -42.50 15.33 -12.86
C GLU A 113 -41.00 15.14 -12.64
N SER A 114 -40.58 14.04 -11.99
CA SER A 114 -39.17 13.72 -11.79
C SER A 114 -38.43 13.50 -13.11
N ILE A 115 -39.09 12.86 -14.09
CA ILE A 115 -38.53 12.66 -15.43
C ILE A 115 -38.34 14.00 -16.14
N ALA A 116 -39.32 14.90 -16.06
CA ALA A 116 -39.24 16.23 -16.65
C ALA A 116 -38.10 17.06 -16.02
N LYS A 117 -37.94 16.97 -14.69
CA LYS A 117 -36.82 17.62 -13.98
C LYS A 117 -35.47 17.07 -14.46
N ILE A 118 -35.32 15.75 -14.59
CA ILE A 118 -34.09 15.13 -15.11
C ILE A 118 -33.83 15.54 -16.57
N SER A 119 -34.86 15.57 -17.43
CA SER A 119 -34.72 16.02 -18.83
C SER A 119 -34.19 17.45 -18.89
N ARG A 120 -34.83 18.36 -18.16
CA ARG A 120 -34.41 19.77 -18.06
C ARG A 120 -32.97 19.89 -17.54
N TRP A 121 -32.61 19.10 -16.54
CA TRP A 121 -31.27 19.11 -15.99
C TRP A 121 -30.20 18.63 -17.00
N ILE A 122 -30.52 17.63 -17.83
CA ILE A 122 -29.65 17.20 -18.93
C ILE A 122 -29.53 18.30 -19.99
N GLU A 123 -30.64 18.96 -20.35
CA GLU A 123 -30.65 20.09 -21.29
C GLU A 123 -29.78 21.26 -20.82
N MET A 124 -29.71 21.48 -19.50
CA MET A 124 -28.84 22.48 -18.88
C MET A 124 -27.35 22.10 -18.88
N GLY A 125 -26.98 20.94 -19.44
CA GLY A 125 -25.58 20.50 -19.52
C GLY A 125 -25.08 19.76 -18.28
N LEU A 126 -26.00 19.18 -17.48
CA LEU A 126 -25.72 18.51 -16.20
C LEU A 126 -25.01 19.43 -15.19
N PRO A 127 -25.60 20.57 -14.77
CA PRO A 127 -25.06 21.37 -13.69
C PRO A 127 -24.83 20.54 -12.44
N TRP A 128 -23.63 20.63 -11.87
CA TRP A 128 -23.22 19.84 -10.71
C TRP A 128 -22.28 20.68 -9.84
N PRO A 129 -22.49 20.70 -8.51
CA PRO A 129 -21.66 21.49 -7.60
C PRO A 129 -20.23 20.97 -7.63
N GLU A 130 -19.25 21.86 -7.77
CA GLU A 130 -17.85 21.48 -7.56
C GLU A 130 -17.61 21.31 -6.07
N THR A 131 -17.90 20.12 -5.54
CA THR A 131 -17.46 19.72 -4.20
C THR A 131 -15.97 19.38 -4.27
N PRO A 132 -15.12 19.96 -3.38
CA PRO A 132 -13.75 19.51 -3.20
C PRO A 132 -13.76 18.01 -2.86
N GLY A 133 -13.34 17.17 -3.80
CA GLY A 133 -13.28 15.70 -3.64
C GLY A 133 -14.09 14.86 -4.64
N GLU A 134 -14.88 15.45 -5.55
CA GLU A 134 -15.70 14.67 -6.52
C GLU A 134 -15.07 14.47 -7.90
N ALA A 135 -13.92 15.08 -8.19
CA ALA A 135 -13.03 14.49 -9.17
C ALA A 135 -12.38 13.29 -8.48
N GLU A 136 -12.78 12.06 -8.85
CA GLU A 136 -11.87 10.92 -8.70
C GLU A 136 -10.61 11.29 -9.50
N GLU A 137 -9.66 11.91 -8.81
CA GLU A 137 -8.31 12.07 -9.30
C GLU A 137 -7.83 10.69 -9.68
N ASP A 138 -7.20 10.59 -10.86
CA ASP A 138 -6.58 9.35 -11.27
C ASP A 138 -5.67 8.90 -10.11
N PRO A 139 -5.89 7.72 -9.50
CA PRO A 139 -5.11 7.33 -8.32
C PRO A 139 -3.62 7.19 -8.62
N ARG A 140 -3.24 7.11 -9.91
CA ARG A 140 -1.85 7.20 -10.36
C ARG A 140 -1.23 8.58 -10.11
N ASN A 141 -2.02 9.63 -9.96
CA ASN A 141 -1.57 10.99 -9.64
C ASN A 141 -1.20 11.17 -8.17
N HIS A 142 -1.57 10.23 -7.29
CA HIS A 142 -1.19 10.31 -5.88
C HIS A 142 0.34 10.29 -5.74
N TRP A 143 0.88 11.08 -4.81
CA TRP A 143 2.32 11.35 -4.68
C TRP A 143 3.18 10.09 -4.57
N SER A 144 2.65 9.01 -3.98
CA SER A 144 3.34 7.73 -3.80
C SER A 144 3.54 6.93 -5.10
N PHE A 145 2.77 7.24 -6.15
CA PHE A 145 2.90 6.62 -7.48
C PHE A 145 3.67 7.50 -8.47
N GLN A 146 4.11 8.67 -8.04
CA GLN A 146 4.93 9.56 -8.85
C GLN A 146 6.42 9.23 -8.70
N PRO A 147 7.22 9.36 -9.77
CA PRO A 147 8.67 9.20 -9.67
C PRO A 147 9.27 10.14 -8.61
N VAL A 148 10.10 9.59 -7.72
CA VAL A 148 10.81 10.38 -6.70
C VAL A 148 11.84 11.26 -7.38
N LYS A 149 11.73 12.59 -7.18
CA LYS A 149 12.72 13.56 -7.66
C LYS A 149 13.73 13.83 -6.55
N PRO A 150 15.05 13.70 -6.80
CA PRO A 150 16.05 13.99 -5.79
C PRO A 150 16.00 15.48 -5.42
N PRO A 151 15.93 15.82 -4.12
CA PRO A 151 15.93 17.21 -3.69
C PRO A 151 17.31 17.83 -3.91
N THR A 152 17.34 19.14 -4.18
CA THR A 152 18.60 19.91 -4.16
C THR A 152 18.97 20.18 -2.71
N ILE A 153 20.14 19.70 -2.28
CA ILE A 153 20.62 19.82 -0.91
C ILE A 153 21.84 20.74 -0.91
N PRO A 154 21.89 21.79 -0.07
CA PRO A 154 23.05 22.67 0.04
C PRO A 154 24.32 21.90 0.41
N GLU A 155 25.46 22.33 -0.15
CA GLU A 155 26.76 21.76 0.22
C GLU A 155 27.06 21.96 1.71
N GLY A 156 27.73 20.98 2.32
CA GLY A 156 28.11 21.01 3.73
C GLY A 156 26.99 20.70 4.72
N VAL A 157 25.75 20.46 4.27
CA VAL A 157 24.63 20.08 5.15
C VAL A 157 24.33 18.59 5.00
N HIS A 158 24.13 17.90 6.12
CA HIS A 158 23.76 16.49 6.10
C HIS A 158 22.33 16.32 5.50
N PRO A 159 22.13 15.46 4.48
CA PRO A 159 20.86 15.34 3.77
C PRO A 159 19.63 15.12 4.64
N ILE A 160 19.75 14.25 5.67
CA ILE A 160 18.63 13.92 6.56
C ILE A 160 18.23 15.14 7.38
N ASP A 161 19.20 15.90 7.89
CA ASP A 161 18.93 17.07 8.71
C ASP A 161 18.29 18.19 7.90
N TYR A 162 18.74 18.37 6.64
CA TYR A 162 18.12 19.31 5.71
C TYR A 162 16.64 18.95 5.47
N LEU A 163 16.35 17.71 5.08
CA LEU A 163 14.99 17.29 4.74
C LEU A 163 14.04 17.34 5.94
N ILE A 164 14.49 16.93 7.12
CA ILE A 164 13.70 17.06 8.35
C ILE A 164 13.47 18.54 8.68
N GLY A 165 14.50 19.39 8.52
CA GLY A 165 14.38 20.82 8.76
C GLY A 165 13.36 21.50 7.84
N GLU A 166 13.36 21.18 6.56
CA GLU A 166 12.36 21.70 5.60
C GLU A 166 10.94 21.23 5.97
N ALA A 167 10.76 19.95 6.32
CA ALA A 167 9.46 19.45 6.77
C ALA A 167 8.97 20.12 8.07
N GLN A 168 9.88 20.44 9.00
CA GLN A 168 9.57 21.14 10.24
C GLN A 168 9.08 22.58 10.01
N LYS A 169 9.68 23.30 9.05
CA LYS A 169 9.23 24.66 8.67
C LYS A 169 7.77 24.67 8.21
N ASN A 170 7.36 23.65 7.45
CA ASN A 170 6.00 23.53 6.93
C ASN A 170 4.97 23.15 7.99
N THR A 171 5.40 22.55 9.10
CA THR A 171 4.51 22.03 10.17
C THR A 171 4.53 22.87 11.45
N GLY A 172 5.45 23.83 11.57
CA GLY A 172 5.63 24.62 12.79
C GLY A 172 6.24 23.83 13.97
N VAL A 173 6.71 22.59 13.73
CA VAL A 173 7.27 21.73 14.78
C VAL A 173 8.75 22.04 14.98
N ALA A 174 9.12 22.46 16.20
CA ALA A 174 10.51 22.70 16.56
C ALA A 174 11.26 21.39 16.87
N ARG A 175 12.60 21.40 16.71
CA ARG A 175 13.46 20.29 17.14
C ARG A 175 13.47 20.18 18.67
N ALA A 176 13.38 18.95 19.16
CA ALA A 176 13.61 18.67 20.57
C ALA A 176 15.08 18.92 20.95
N GLU A 177 15.31 19.23 22.22
CA GLU A 177 16.66 19.32 22.77
C GLU A 177 17.42 18.00 22.61
N LYS A 178 18.71 18.11 22.35
CA LYS A 178 19.58 16.94 22.21
C LYS A 178 19.69 16.23 23.55
N ALA A 179 19.38 14.93 23.56
CA ALA A 179 19.56 14.11 24.75
C ALA A 179 21.05 13.95 25.12
N ASP A 180 21.32 13.69 26.40
CA ASP A 180 22.66 13.48 26.91
C ASP A 180 23.33 12.21 26.34
N ARG A 181 24.66 12.12 26.49
CA ARG A 181 25.45 11.00 25.94
C ARG A 181 25.01 9.64 26.48
N ALA A 182 24.63 9.54 27.76
CA ALA A 182 24.22 8.27 28.34
C ALA A 182 22.89 7.79 27.76
N THR A 183 21.93 8.71 27.63
CA THR A 183 20.63 8.43 27.00
C THR A 183 20.78 7.99 25.55
N LEU A 184 21.55 8.73 24.77
CA LEU A 184 21.79 8.39 23.36
C LEU A 184 22.54 7.07 23.21
N TYR A 185 23.50 6.76 24.08
CA TYR A 185 24.27 5.51 24.05
C TYR A 185 23.36 4.30 24.28
N ARG A 186 22.49 4.38 25.30
CA ARG A 186 21.49 3.35 25.59
C ARG A 186 20.51 3.17 24.43
N ARG A 187 20.03 4.27 23.83
CA ARG A 187 19.13 4.22 22.66
C ARG A 187 19.79 3.55 21.47
N ALA A 188 21.05 3.87 21.17
CA ALA A 188 21.79 3.27 20.06
C ALA A 188 21.95 1.74 20.24
N HIS A 189 22.29 1.29 21.45
CA HIS A 189 22.38 -0.14 21.79
C HIS A 189 21.05 -0.87 21.61
N LEU A 190 19.97 -0.33 22.18
CA LEU A 190 18.64 -0.94 22.06
C LEU A 190 18.11 -0.92 20.63
N ALA A 191 18.37 0.16 19.88
CA ALA A 191 17.94 0.30 18.49
C ALA A 191 18.68 -0.68 17.58
N LEU A 192 20.01 -0.76 17.69
CA LEU A 192 20.84 -1.53 16.77
C LEU A 192 20.99 -3.00 17.17
N LEU A 193 21.07 -3.31 18.47
CA LEU A 193 21.32 -4.66 18.96
C LEU A 193 20.09 -5.28 19.65
N GLY A 194 19.11 -4.47 20.06
CA GLY A 194 18.00 -4.94 20.90
C GLY A 194 18.40 -5.25 22.35
N LEU A 195 19.67 -5.00 22.72
CA LEU A 195 20.24 -5.33 24.01
C LEU A 195 20.67 -4.05 24.74
N PRO A 196 20.54 -3.98 26.08
CA PRO A 196 21.08 -2.86 26.83
C PRO A 196 22.62 -2.89 26.85
N PRO A 197 23.29 -1.73 26.97
CA PRO A 197 24.73 -1.68 27.11
C PRO A 197 25.21 -2.25 28.45
N LYS A 198 26.45 -2.72 28.49
CA LYS A 198 27.13 -3.02 29.77
C LYS A 198 27.48 -1.71 30.49
N PHE A 199 27.34 -1.70 31.81
CA PHE A 199 27.61 -0.51 32.64
C PHE A 199 29.01 0.07 32.41
N GLY A 200 30.05 -0.76 32.42
CA GLY A 200 31.43 -0.30 32.21
C GLY A 200 31.66 0.36 30.85
N GLU A 201 31.02 -0.14 29.79
CA GLU A 201 31.14 0.47 28.45
C GLU A 201 30.39 1.80 28.36
N LEU A 202 29.23 1.91 29.01
CA LEU A 202 28.49 3.17 29.13
C LEU A 202 29.31 4.22 29.86
N SER A 203 29.88 3.89 31.03
CA SER A 203 30.71 4.80 31.81
C SER A 203 31.93 5.27 31.02
N ALA A 204 32.58 4.37 30.28
CA ALA A 204 33.70 4.72 29.41
C ALA A 204 33.28 5.67 28.27
N PHE A 205 32.11 5.46 27.65
CA PHE A 205 31.62 6.32 26.57
C PHE A 205 31.23 7.72 27.07
N VAL A 206 30.66 7.82 28.28
CA VAL A 206 30.31 9.11 28.89
C VAL A 206 31.58 9.91 29.24
N ALA A 207 32.64 9.23 29.69
CA ALA A 207 33.92 9.85 30.03
C ALA A 207 34.85 10.13 28.83
N ASP A 208 34.49 9.66 27.63
CA ASP A 208 35.30 9.79 26.42
C ASP A 208 35.37 11.26 25.95
N SER A 209 36.59 11.81 25.94
CA SER A 209 36.89 13.21 25.63
C SER A 209 36.91 13.55 24.14
N ARG A 210 36.74 12.56 23.25
CA ARG A 210 36.66 12.81 21.81
C ARG A 210 35.45 13.69 21.47
N PRO A 211 35.54 14.49 20.38
CA PRO A 211 34.38 15.19 19.84
C PRO A 211 33.22 14.24 19.59
N ASP A 212 32.00 14.70 19.86
CA ASP A 212 30.79 13.87 19.74
C ASP A 212 30.68 13.19 18.37
N ALA A 213 30.95 13.90 17.28
CA ALA A 213 30.87 13.33 15.93
C ALA A 213 31.76 12.08 15.75
N GLU A 214 32.99 12.13 16.28
CA GLU A 214 33.93 11.02 16.21
C GLU A 214 33.53 9.86 17.14
N ALA A 215 33.13 10.19 18.38
CA ALA A 215 32.67 9.20 19.36
C ALA A 215 31.43 8.44 18.85
N TRP A 216 30.45 9.15 18.27
CA TRP A 216 29.25 8.56 17.68
C TRP A 216 29.57 7.70 16.47
N HIS A 217 30.42 8.18 15.55
CA HIS A 217 30.80 7.39 14.37
C HIS A 217 31.48 6.07 14.78
N ALA A 218 32.43 6.14 15.74
CA ALA A 218 33.12 4.95 16.25
C ALA A 218 32.15 3.97 16.94
N LEU A 219 31.22 4.48 17.74
CA LEU A 219 30.20 3.66 18.40
C LEU A 219 29.32 2.94 17.38
N LEU A 220 28.73 3.68 16.43
CA LEU A 220 27.81 3.10 15.45
C LEU A 220 28.51 2.02 14.62
N LYS A 221 29.76 2.25 14.22
CA LYS A 221 30.58 1.26 13.52
C LYS A 221 30.87 0.02 14.37
N LYS A 222 31.10 0.18 15.68
CA LYS A 222 31.25 -0.95 16.62
C LYS A 222 29.95 -1.76 16.73
N LEU A 223 28.82 -1.10 16.91
CA LEU A 223 27.52 -1.75 17.09
C LEU A 223 27.09 -2.48 15.81
N MET A 224 27.22 -1.86 14.64
CA MET A 224 26.87 -2.49 13.37
C MET A 224 27.76 -3.69 13.00
N LYS A 225 28.95 -3.82 13.61
CA LYS A 225 29.82 -5.00 13.48
C LYS A 225 29.50 -6.14 14.45
N SER A 226 28.61 -5.92 15.41
CA SER A 226 28.21 -6.96 16.36
C SER A 226 27.30 -7.98 15.65
N PRO A 227 27.46 -9.30 15.91
CA PRO A 227 26.54 -10.30 15.35
C PRO A 227 25.07 -10.06 15.76
N HIS A 228 24.85 -9.43 16.93
CA HIS A 228 23.53 -9.07 17.43
C HIS A 228 22.82 -8.02 16.57
N TYR A 229 23.55 -7.28 15.72
CA TYR A 229 22.92 -6.37 14.76
C TYR A 229 22.06 -7.16 13.77
N GLY A 230 22.63 -8.19 13.12
CA GLY A 230 21.91 -9.06 12.22
C GLY A 230 20.76 -9.80 12.91
N GLU A 231 20.95 -10.29 14.13
CA GLU A 231 19.89 -10.93 14.92
C GLU A 231 18.70 -9.98 15.17
N ARG A 232 18.99 -8.74 15.57
CA ARG A 232 17.96 -7.73 15.85
C ARG A 232 17.13 -7.39 14.62
N TRP A 233 17.78 -7.14 13.50
CA TRP A 233 17.11 -6.73 12.26
C TRP A 233 16.46 -7.90 11.53
N ALA A 234 17.09 -9.07 11.52
CA ALA A 234 16.47 -10.29 11.01
C ALA A 234 15.19 -10.62 11.76
N ARG A 235 15.12 -10.43 13.08
CA ARG A 235 13.89 -10.63 13.85
C ARG A 235 12.74 -9.75 13.38
N LEU A 236 13.01 -8.49 13.06
CA LEU A 236 11.98 -7.59 12.50
C LEU A 236 11.55 -8.04 11.10
N TRP A 237 12.49 -8.47 10.27
CA TRP A 237 12.17 -8.98 8.93
C TRP A 237 11.41 -10.30 8.97
N MET A 238 11.71 -11.17 9.92
CA MET A 238 11.00 -12.43 10.13
C MET A 238 9.51 -12.21 10.39
N ASP A 239 9.13 -11.11 11.08
CA ASP A 239 7.72 -10.74 11.25
C ASP A 239 7.06 -10.41 9.89
N VAL A 240 7.79 -9.70 9.00
CA VAL A 240 7.34 -9.37 7.63
C VAL A 240 7.23 -10.62 6.75
N ALA A 241 8.22 -11.50 6.84
CA ALA A 241 8.28 -12.76 6.09
C ALA A 241 7.33 -13.84 6.66
N ARG A 242 6.67 -13.55 7.80
CA ARG A 242 5.80 -14.49 8.54
C ARG A 242 6.52 -15.79 8.88
N TYR A 243 7.80 -15.64 9.22
CA TYR A 243 8.66 -16.76 9.59
C TYR A 243 8.06 -17.53 10.77
N SER A 244 8.10 -18.86 10.64
CA SER A 244 7.77 -19.76 11.74
C SER A 244 8.60 -21.03 11.60
N ASP A 245 9.02 -21.59 12.73
CA ASP A 245 9.61 -22.93 12.76
C ASP A 245 8.55 -24.03 12.59
N THR A 246 7.26 -23.69 12.70
CA THR A 246 6.16 -24.66 12.64
C THR A 246 4.99 -24.20 11.77
N LYS A 247 4.28 -25.17 11.22
CA LYS A 247 3.09 -25.07 10.36
C LYS A 247 1.79 -24.85 11.16
N GLY A 248 1.88 -24.67 12.48
CA GLY A 248 0.72 -24.62 13.35
C GLY A 248 0.17 -26.01 13.68
N TYR A 249 -1.15 -26.18 13.67
CA TYR A 249 -1.81 -27.47 13.92
C TYR A 249 -1.85 -28.31 12.64
N GLU A 250 -1.41 -29.55 12.73
CA GLU A 250 -1.46 -30.52 11.63
C GLU A 250 -2.29 -31.74 12.06
N ALA A 251 -3.36 -32.02 11.31
CA ALA A 251 -4.21 -33.17 11.59
C ALA A 251 -3.46 -34.50 11.37
N GLY A 252 -3.81 -35.51 12.17
CA GLY A 252 -3.28 -36.88 12.01
C GLY A 252 -1.82 -37.07 12.46
N GLY A 253 -1.28 -36.19 13.30
CA GLY A 253 0.08 -36.34 13.84
C GLY A 253 1.20 -36.08 12.81
N ARG A 254 0.89 -35.44 11.69
CA ARG A 254 1.88 -35.06 10.66
C ARG A 254 2.94 -34.12 11.25
N GLU A 255 4.14 -34.17 10.68
CA GLU A 255 5.25 -33.31 11.10
C GLU A 255 4.83 -31.84 11.04
N ARG A 256 4.92 -31.17 12.20
CA ARG A 256 4.48 -29.79 12.39
C ARG A 256 5.59 -28.79 12.07
N ARG A 257 6.84 -29.21 12.00
CA ARG A 257 7.97 -28.32 11.69
C ARG A 257 8.10 -28.06 10.21
N PHE A 258 8.56 -26.86 9.87
CA PHE A 258 9.16 -26.62 8.57
C PHE A 258 10.58 -27.18 8.60
N MET A 259 10.82 -28.24 7.82
CA MET A 259 12.15 -28.84 7.75
C MET A 259 13.14 -27.79 7.21
N HIS A 260 14.25 -27.57 7.92
CA HIS A 260 15.28 -26.58 7.57
C HIS A 260 14.85 -25.09 7.59
N SER A 261 13.75 -24.71 8.23
CA SER A 261 13.34 -23.28 8.36
C SER A 261 14.46 -22.37 8.87
N TYR A 262 15.25 -22.89 9.83
CA TYR A 262 16.37 -22.18 10.42
C TYR A 262 17.39 -21.66 9.40
N THR A 263 17.49 -22.29 8.23
CA THR A 263 18.42 -21.85 7.18
C THR A 263 18.05 -20.48 6.62
N TYR A 264 16.75 -20.19 6.50
CA TYR A 264 16.28 -18.86 6.10
C TYR A 264 16.53 -17.83 7.19
N ARG A 265 16.27 -18.18 8.46
CA ARG A 265 16.61 -17.32 9.62
C ARG A 265 18.09 -16.96 9.62
N ASP A 266 18.96 -17.95 9.50
CA ASP A 266 20.41 -17.76 9.54
C ASP A 266 20.90 -16.95 8.33
N TRP A 267 20.30 -17.18 7.15
CA TRP A 267 20.54 -16.38 5.95
C TRP A 267 20.14 -14.92 6.13
N LEU A 268 19.00 -14.63 6.78
CA LEU A 268 18.59 -13.26 7.11
C LEU A 268 19.64 -12.59 8.01
N ILE A 269 19.99 -13.24 9.11
CA ILE A 269 20.98 -12.72 10.08
C ILE A 269 22.29 -12.40 9.38
N GLN A 270 22.77 -13.32 8.54
CA GLN A 270 24.00 -13.12 7.77
C GLN A 270 23.86 -11.95 6.78
N SER A 271 22.76 -11.87 6.04
CA SER A 271 22.53 -10.82 5.04
C SER A 271 22.54 -9.41 5.65
N PHE A 272 21.97 -9.25 6.86
CA PHE A 272 22.04 -7.99 7.60
C PHE A 272 23.45 -7.69 8.11
N ASN A 273 24.18 -8.68 8.62
CA ASN A 273 25.55 -8.50 9.12
C ASN A 273 26.56 -8.21 8.00
N GLU A 274 26.33 -8.75 6.80
CA GLU A 274 27.15 -8.51 5.61
C GLU A 274 26.79 -7.20 4.88
N ASP A 275 25.78 -6.46 5.36
CA ASP A 275 25.25 -5.24 4.73
C ASP A 275 24.87 -5.46 3.26
N MET A 276 24.16 -6.56 2.99
CA MET A 276 23.73 -6.92 1.63
C MET A 276 22.91 -5.78 1.00
N PRO A 277 23.18 -5.42 -0.27
CA PRO A 277 22.35 -4.47 -1.00
C PRO A 277 20.88 -4.89 -0.98
N TYR A 278 20.00 -3.93 -0.71
CA TYR A 278 18.56 -4.18 -0.51
C TYR A 278 17.90 -4.81 -1.75
N ASP A 279 18.26 -4.32 -2.93
CA ASP A 279 17.78 -4.84 -4.21
C ASP A 279 18.21 -6.30 -4.39
N GLN A 280 19.45 -6.65 -4.04
CA GLN A 280 19.94 -8.02 -4.10
C GLN A 280 19.26 -8.91 -3.07
N PHE A 281 19.04 -8.41 -1.85
CA PHE A 281 18.31 -9.12 -0.80
C PHE A 281 16.87 -9.44 -1.19
N LEU A 282 16.15 -8.49 -1.81
CA LEU A 282 14.81 -8.75 -2.32
C LEU A 282 14.82 -9.75 -3.48
N ARG A 283 15.74 -9.59 -4.43
CA ARG A 283 15.87 -10.48 -5.60
C ARG A 283 16.12 -11.92 -5.20
N TYR A 284 17.00 -12.18 -4.23
CA TYR A 284 17.23 -13.54 -3.75
C TYR A 284 15.98 -14.16 -3.10
N GLN A 285 15.19 -13.38 -2.36
CA GLN A 285 13.96 -13.92 -1.75
C GLN A 285 12.86 -14.27 -2.75
N LEU A 286 12.90 -13.66 -3.95
CA LEU A 286 11.91 -13.90 -5.00
C LEU A 286 12.36 -14.91 -6.05
N ALA A 287 13.67 -14.99 -6.31
CA ALA A 287 14.20 -15.68 -7.48
C ALA A 287 15.64 -16.22 -7.28
N ALA A 288 16.08 -16.56 -6.06
CA ALA A 288 17.44 -17.07 -5.84
C ALA A 288 17.80 -18.28 -6.71
N GLU A 289 16.87 -19.19 -6.95
CA GLU A 289 16.99 -20.36 -7.82
C GLU A 289 17.38 -20.01 -9.27
N GLN A 290 16.96 -18.85 -9.79
CA GLN A 290 17.34 -18.36 -11.12
C GLN A 290 18.65 -17.55 -11.10
N LEU A 291 19.01 -17.01 -9.94
CA LEU A 291 20.10 -16.03 -9.80
C LEU A 291 21.42 -16.65 -9.34
N VAL A 292 21.39 -17.86 -8.78
CA VAL A 292 22.59 -18.53 -8.26
C VAL A 292 22.97 -19.74 -9.09
N ASP A 293 24.27 -20.01 -9.14
CA ASP A 293 24.80 -21.27 -9.61
C ASP A 293 24.77 -22.29 -8.47
N TRP A 294 24.00 -23.36 -8.65
CA TRP A 294 23.77 -24.39 -7.64
C TRP A 294 25.03 -25.19 -7.28
N ASN A 295 26.07 -25.12 -8.12
CA ASN A 295 27.34 -25.81 -7.92
C ASN A 295 28.42 -24.92 -7.28
N LYS A 296 28.11 -23.65 -7.01
CA LYS A 296 29.07 -22.70 -6.43
C LYS A 296 28.69 -22.26 -5.02
N PRO A 297 29.61 -21.64 -4.25
CA PRO A 297 29.33 -21.19 -2.88
C PRO A 297 28.11 -20.27 -2.75
N GLU A 298 27.73 -19.56 -3.82
CA GLU A 298 26.55 -18.69 -3.87
C GLU A 298 25.23 -19.46 -3.69
N LYS A 299 25.23 -20.79 -3.83
CA LYS A 299 24.06 -21.64 -3.52
C LYS A 299 23.54 -21.45 -2.10
N LYS A 300 24.34 -20.87 -1.18
CA LYS A 300 23.88 -20.43 0.15
C LYS A 300 22.67 -19.48 0.07
N HIS A 301 22.52 -18.70 -1.00
CA HIS A 301 21.40 -17.77 -1.16
C HIS A 301 20.10 -18.47 -1.56
N LEU A 302 20.10 -19.76 -1.92
CA LEU A 302 18.86 -20.54 -2.08
C LEU A 302 18.03 -20.57 -0.79
N ALA A 303 18.67 -20.40 0.38
CA ALA A 303 17.98 -20.25 1.66
C ALA A 303 16.95 -19.11 1.64
N ALA A 304 17.20 -18.05 0.86
CA ALA A 304 16.32 -16.88 0.73
C ALA A 304 14.90 -17.22 0.24
N MET A 305 14.77 -18.33 -0.51
CA MET A 305 13.47 -18.83 -0.98
C MET A 305 12.52 -19.21 0.17
N GLY A 306 13.03 -19.31 1.40
CA GLY A 306 12.25 -19.37 2.63
C GLY A 306 11.14 -18.31 2.71
N PHE A 307 11.36 -17.12 2.13
CA PHE A 307 10.34 -16.06 2.08
C PHE A 307 9.03 -16.51 1.40
N LEU A 308 9.11 -17.33 0.34
CA LEU A 308 7.95 -17.83 -0.40
C LEU A 308 7.51 -19.23 0.04
N SER A 309 8.42 -20.03 0.62
CA SER A 309 8.16 -21.42 0.99
C SER A 309 7.70 -21.64 2.43
N LEU A 310 8.06 -20.75 3.38
CA LEU A 310 7.65 -20.85 4.79
C LEU A 310 6.23 -20.32 5.06
N SER A 311 5.33 -20.51 4.10
CA SER A 311 3.96 -19.99 4.14
C SER A 311 2.97 -21.00 4.73
N LYS A 312 1.76 -20.51 5.00
CA LYS A 312 0.65 -21.29 5.59
C LYS A 312 0.30 -22.50 4.72
N ASN A 313 0.18 -23.68 5.34
CA ASN A 313 -0.31 -24.87 4.64
C ASN A 313 -1.82 -24.75 4.33
N GLY A 314 -2.23 -25.16 3.13
CA GLY A 314 -3.63 -25.08 2.70
C GLY A 314 -3.81 -25.42 1.22
N ARG A 315 -4.98 -25.05 0.67
CA ARG A 315 -5.22 -25.14 -0.78
C ARG A 315 -4.22 -24.25 -1.53
N SER A 316 -3.79 -24.68 -2.72
CA SER A 316 -2.84 -23.96 -3.58
C SER A 316 -3.21 -22.48 -3.75
N GLU A 317 -4.49 -22.19 -3.89
CA GLU A 317 -4.99 -20.83 -4.13
C GLU A 317 -4.75 -19.90 -2.93
N LEU A 318 -4.92 -20.42 -1.71
CA LEU A 318 -4.65 -19.65 -0.49
C LEU A 318 -3.15 -19.40 -0.29
N ILE A 319 -2.30 -20.32 -0.74
CA ILE A 319 -0.85 -20.16 -0.72
C ILE A 319 -0.41 -19.06 -1.69
N ILE A 320 -0.97 -19.06 -2.90
CA ILE A 320 -0.66 -18.04 -3.91
C ILE A 320 -1.14 -16.66 -3.46
N ASP A 321 -2.37 -16.56 -2.98
CA ASP A 321 -2.92 -15.30 -2.44
C ASP A 321 -2.01 -14.72 -1.34
N ASP A 322 -1.55 -15.58 -0.45
CA ASP A 322 -0.70 -15.24 0.68
C ASP A 322 0.72 -14.80 0.24
N ARG A 323 1.30 -15.46 -0.77
CA ARG A 323 2.58 -15.04 -1.37
C ARG A 323 2.50 -13.67 -2.03
N ILE A 324 1.42 -13.42 -2.78
CA ILE A 324 1.14 -12.11 -3.38
C ILE A 324 1.02 -11.05 -2.29
N ASP A 325 0.17 -11.29 -1.28
CA ASP A 325 -0.06 -10.32 -0.21
C ASP A 325 1.23 -9.99 0.55
N THR A 326 2.01 -11.01 0.94
CA THR A 326 3.26 -10.84 1.69
C THR A 326 4.32 -10.09 0.91
N THR A 327 4.46 -10.41 -0.39
CA THR A 327 5.45 -9.76 -1.26
C THR A 327 5.15 -8.27 -1.37
N PHE A 328 3.92 -7.91 -1.71
CA PHE A 328 3.57 -6.52 -1.98
C PHE A 328 3.40 -5.68 -0.72
N ARG A 329 2.82 -6.24 0.36
CA ARG A 329 2.78 -5.53 1.65
C ARG A 329 4.18 -5.38 2.24
N GLY A 330 4.98 -6.44 2.21
CA GLY A 330 6.31 -6.46 2.84
C GLY A 330 7.37 -5.66 2.10
N MET A 331 7.34 -5.64 0.77
CA MET A 331 8.37 -4.99 -0.04
C MET A 331 7.94 -3.63 -0.62
N MET A 332 6.66 -3.43 -0.88
CA MET A 332 6.15 -2.21 -1.55
C MET A 332 5.22 -1.38 -0.66
N ALA A 333 4.85 -1.88 0.53
CA ALA A 333 3.82 -1.29 1.38
C ALA A 333 2.46 -1.11 0.67
N LEU A 334 2.14 -1.99 -0.30
CA LEU A 334 0.91 -1.95 -1.09
C LEU A 334 -0.02 -3.10 -0.71
N THR A 335 -1.31 -2.80 -0.53
CA THR A 335 -2.33 -3.78 -0.14
C THR A 335 -3.03 -4.39 -1.34
N VAL A 336 -2.35 -5.25 -2.07
CA VAL A 336 -2.87 -5.87 -3.31
C VAL A 336 -4.07 -6.81 -3.09
N ALA A 337 -4.28 -7.37 -1.90
CA ALA A 337 -5.29 -8.41 -1.69
C ALA A 337 -6.74 -8.00 -1.99
N CYS A 338 -7.09 -6.70 -1.87
CA CYS A 338 -8.44 -6.24 -2.23
C CYS A 338 -8.72 -6.43 -3.73
N ALA A 339 -7.68 -6.33 -4.58
CA ALA A 339 -7.77 -6.49 -6.03
C ALA A 339 -8.21 -7.91 -6.46
N ARG A 340 -8.18 -8.88 -5.53
CA ARG A 340 -8.59 -10.27 -5.78
C ARG A 340 -10.01 -10.40 -6.32
N CYS A 341 -10.96 -9.64 -5.78
CA CYS A 341 -12.38 -9.81 -6.10
C CYS A 341 -12.96 -8.65 -6.92
N HIS A 342 -12.34 -7.47 -6.83
CA HIS A 342 -12.73 -6.26 -7.54
C HIS A 342 -11.51 -5.32 -7.62
N ASP A 343 -11.49 -4.37 -8.55
CA ASP A 343 -10.40 -3.39 -8.64
C ASP A 343 -10.18 -2.72 -7.29
N HIS A 344 -8.91 -2.49 -6.91
CA HIS A 344 -8.59 -1.97 -5.59
C HIS A 344 -9.30 -0.61 -5.36
N LYS A 345 -9.83 -0.41 -4.14
CA LYS A 345 -10.75 0.70 -3.83
C LYS A 345 -10.14 2.09 -4.08
N SER A 346 -8.86 2.27 -3.75
CA SER A 346 -8.16 3.55 -3.81
C SER A 346 -6.93 3.50 -4.72
N ASP A 347 -6.12 2.47 -4.56
CA ASP A 347 -4.86 2.32 -5.29
C ASP A 347 -5.11 1.88 -6.75
N PRO A 348 -4.25 2.28 -7.71
CA PRO A 348 -4.39 1.97 -9.13
C PRO A 348 -4.01 0.51 -9.44
N ILE A 349 -4.71 -0.44 -8.83
CA ILE A 349 -4.43 -1.88 -8.94
C ILE A 349 -5.67 -2.60 -9.47
N PRO A 350 -5.75 -2.83 -10.79
CA PRO A 350 -6.84 -3.59 -11.38
C PRO A 350 -6.82 -5.05 -10.96
N THR A 351 -8.00 -5.68 -10.88
CA THR A 351 -8.14 -7.12 -10.68
C THR A 351 -7.38 -7.93 -11.73
N ARG A 352 -7.31 -7.43 -12.97
CA ARG A 352 -6.51 -8.06 -14.04
C ARG A 352 -5.03 -8.20 -13.65
N ASP A 353 -4.47 -7.18 -13.02
CA ASP A 353 -3.06 -7.16 -12.65
C ASP A 353 -2.81 -8.09 -11.45
N TYR A 354 -3.76 -8.19 -10.51
CA TYR A 354 -3.74 -9.21 -9.46
C TYR A 354 -3.69 -10.63 -10.04
N TYR A 355 -4.56 -10.96 -10.99
CA TYR A 355 -4.57 -12.29 -11.61
C TYR A 355 -3.38 -12.54 -12.55
N SER A 356 -2.76 -11.49 -13.07
CA SER A 356 -1.49 -11.60 -13.79
C SER A 356 -0.36 -12.03 -12.83
N LEU A 357 -0.29 -11.44 -11.64
CA LEU A 357 0.62 -11.87 -10.58
C LEU A 357 0.31 -13.30 -10.09
N TYR A 358 -0.97 -13.62 -9.93
CA TYR A 358 -1.40 -14.97 -9.59
C TYR A 358 -0.87 -16.00 -10.58
N SER A 359 -0.92 -15.71 -11.88
CA SER A 359 -0.35 -16.60 -12.91
C SER A 359 1.16 -16.81 -12.72
N VAL A 360 1.92 -15.76 -12.39
CA VAL A 360 3.36 -15.87 -12.13
C VAL A 360 3.63 -16.82 -10.95
N PHE A 361 3.00 -16.58 -9.80
CA PHE A 361 3.21 -17.41 -8.60
C PHE A 361 2.63 -18.83 -8.73
N SER A 362 1.56 -19.01 -9.52
CA SER A 362 1.00 -20.33 -9.82
C SER A 362 1.94 -21.18 -10.69
N ASN A 363 2.85 -20.56 -11.43
CA ASN A 363 3.87 -21.24 -12.23
C ASN A 363 5.18 -21.46 -11.45
N SER A 364 5.24 -21.08 -10.16
CA SER A 364 6.38 -21.40 -9.29
C SER A 364 6.23 -22.80 -8.71
N LEU A 365 7.12 -23.71 -9.11
CA LEU A 365 7.15 -25.10 -8.62
C LEU A 365 8.10 -25.23 -7.42
N GLU A 366 7.68 -25.98 -6.41
CA GLU A 366 8.56 -26.35 -5.29
C GLU A 366 9.41 -27.55 -5.70
N VAL A 367 10.72 -27.34 -5.88
CA VAL A 367 11.63 -28.36 -6.41
C VAL A 367 12.61 -28.81 -5.32
N GLY A 368 12.21 -29.83 -4.56
CA GLY A 368 13.08 -30.54 -3.61
C GLY A 368 13.65 -29.70 -2.45
N THR A 369 14.64 -30.26 -1.76
CA THR A 369 15.38 -29.62 -0.65
C THR A 369 16.87 -29.52 -1.01
N PRO A 370 17.29 -28.47 -1.73
CA PRO A 370 18.67 -28.38 -2.20
C PRO A 370 19.68 -28.23 -1.05
N THR A 371 20.85 -28.84 -1.21
CA THR A 371 21.96 -28.68 -0.26
C THR A 371 22.62 -27.32 -0.44
N ILE A 372 22.30 -26.39 0.46
CA ILE A 372 22.80 -25.02 0.45
C ILE A 372 24.14 -24.84 1.18
N GLY A 373 24.61 -25.86 1.89
CA GLY A 373 25.85 -25.84 2.65
C GLY A 373 25.99 -27.06 3.56
N GLU A 374 27.12 -27.14 4.25
CA GLU A 374 27.36 -28.14 5.29
C GLU A 374 26.82 -27.61 6.64
N PRO A 375 26.03 -28.40 7.38
CA PRO A 375 25.62 -28.01 8.71
C PRO A 375 26.86 -27.85 9.61
N LYS A 376 26.87 -26.80 10.44
CA LYS A 376 27.91 -26.64 11.46
C LYS A 376 27.83 -27.82 12.43
N SER A 377 28.98 -28.33 12.84
CA SER A 377 29.06 -29.36 13.89
C SER A 377 28.53 -28.78 15.21
N GLY A 378 27.41 -29.29 15.69
CA GLY A 378 26.80 -28.86 16.96
C GLY A 378 25.39 -29.44 17.14
N PRO A 379 24.84 -29.40 18.37
CA PRO A 379 23.44 -29.74 18.62
C PRO A 379 22.45 -28.79 17.93
#